data_AF-A0A257VTV1-F1
#
_entry.id   AF-A0A257VTV1-F1
#
_cell.length_a   1.000
_cell.length_b   1.000
_cell.length_c   1.000
_cell.angle_alpha   90.00
_cell.angle_beta   90.00
_cell.angle_gamma   90.00
#
_symmetry.space_group_name_H-M   'P 1'
#
loop_
_entity.id
_entity.type
_entity.pdbx_description
1 polymer ?
#
loop_
_entity_poly.entity_id
_entity_poly.type
_entity_poly.pdbx_seq_one_letter_code
_entity_poly.pdbx_strand_id
1 'polypeptide(L)'
;MSLKLKSRPEDFEVEELTDFRLGDGPFGVYLLTKRSMGTPEAITAIQQGWNLSRQQISYGGLKDKHAVTRQWVTIHRGPRRNFEQASLSLIYQGQARAAFTPHDITANRFAIVLRNLDPAVVPAMIETASLVARDGVPNYFDDQRFGSLGASRQFVAQPWCLGDYER
;
A
#
# COMPACT_ATOMS: atom_id res chain seq x y z
N MET A 1 4.32 -30.04 7.11
CA MET A 1 4.38 -28.65 7.64
C MET A 1 3.96 -27.71 6.52
N SER A 2 3.07 -26.73 6.77
CA SER A 2 2.59 -25.81 5.72
C SER A 2 3.37 -24.49 5.72
N LEU A 3 3.68 -23.99 4.52
CA LEU A 3 4.26 -22.67 4.26
C LEU A 3 3.42 -21.57 4.92
N LYS A 4 4.07 -20.60 5.56
CA LYS A 4 3.41 -19.46 6.20
C LYS A 4 3.87 -18.13 5.61
N LEU A 5 2.91 -17.28 5.27
CA LEU A 5 3.08 -15.89 4.85
C LEU A 5 2.54 -14.96 5.94
N LYS A 6 3.10 -13.74 6.09
CA LYS A 6 2.64 -12.74 7.08
C LYS A 6 2.58 -13.29 8.52
N SER A 7 3.57 -14.11 8.92
CA SER A 7 3.58 -14.68 10.29
C SER A 7 3.84 -13.60 11.35
N ARG A 8 4.61 -12.57 10.99
CA ARG A 8 4.75 -11.30 11.71
C ARG A 8 4.70 -10.14 10.71
N PRO A 9 4.43 -8.90 11.15
CA PRO A 9 4.32 -7.75 10.26
C PRO A 9 5.56 -7.51 9.38
N GLU A 10 6.75 -7.76 9.94
CA GLU A 10 8.04 -7.60 9.25
C GLU A 10 8.27 -8.66 8.15
N ASP A 11 7.45 -9.72 8.11
CA ASP A 11 7.51 -10.69 7.01
C ASP A 11 6.85 -10.15 5.73
N PHE A 12 6.19 -9.01 5.80
CA PHE A 12 5.51 -8.40 4.68
C PHE A 12 5.67 -6.89 4.75
N GLU A 13 6.72 -6.39 4.10
CA GLU A 13 6.96 -4.97 3.97
C GLU A 13 6.51 -4.45 2.62
N VAL A 14 5.85 -3.29 2.63
CA VAL A 14 5.42 -2.59 1.41
C VAL A 14 5.90 -1.15 1.47
N GLU A 15 6.63 -0.71 0.45
CA GLU A 15 7.10 0.67 0.32
C GLU A 15 6.55 1.29 -0.96
N GLU A 16 5.89 2.44 -0.84
CA GLU A 16 5.50 3.25 -2.00
C GLU A 16 6.72 3.95 -2.59
N LEU A 17 7.00 3.65 -3.85
CA LEU A 17 7.96 4.37 -4.67
C LEU A 17 7.26 5.49 -5.43
N THR A 18 7.95 6.62 -5.56
CA THR A 18 7.42 7.80 -6.23
C THR A 18 8.55 8.64 -6.82
N ASP A 19 8.25 9.34 -7.92
CA ASP A 19 9.08 10.42 -8.48
C ASP A 19 8.58 11.81 -8.06
N PHE A 20 7.66 11.88 -7.08
CA PHE A 20 7.06 13.11 -6.58
C PHE A 20 8.13 14.10 -6.13
N ARG A 21 8.09 15.31 -6.71
CA ARG A 21 9.13 16.33 -6.50
C ARG A 21 8.79 17.19 -5.30
N LEU A 22 9.75 17.27 -4.38
CA LEU A 22 9.77 18.27 -3.33
C LEU A 22 10.11 19.65 -3.91
N GLY A 23 9.72 20.70 -3.21
CA GLY A 23 10.01 22.09 -3.55
C GLY A 23 9.37 23.03 -2.54
N ASP A 24 9.03 24.24 -2.96
CA ASP A 24 8.26 25.17 -2.13
C ASP A 24 6.77 24.89 -2.23
N GLY A 25 5.99 25.28 -1.22
CA GLY A 25 4.53 25.24 -1.27
C GLY A 25 3.90 25.03 0.09
N PRO A 26 2.56 24.94 0.15
CA PRO A 26 1.84 24.84 1.40
C PRO A 26 1.74 23.41 1.94
N PHE A 27 2.11 22.39 1.17
CA PHE A 27 1.98 21.00 1.59
C PHE A 27 3.26 20.51 2.25
N GLY A 28 3.19 20.15 3.53
CA GLY A 28 4.23 19.34 4.15
C GLY A 28 4.19 17.93 3.57
N VAL A 29 5.34 17.41 3.16
CA VAL A 29 5.50 16.06 2.62
C VAL A 29 6.12 15.18 3.69
N TYR A 30 5.57 13.99 3.87
CA TYR A 30 5.98 13.06 4.90
C TYR A 30 6.03 11.63 4.37
N LEU A 31 6.95 10.85 4.92
CA LEU A 31 6.95 9.40 4.79
C LEU A 31 6.32 8.80 6.05
N LEU A 32 5.14 8.19 5.90
CA LEU A 32 4.43 7.48 6.95
C LEU A 32 4.87 6.02 6.97
N THR A 33 5.51 5.60 8.06
CA THR A 33 5.73 4.19 8.37
C THR A 33 4.72 3.73 9.41
N LYS A 34 4.01 2.63 9.17
CA LYS A 34 3.07 2.03 10.13
C LYS A 34 3.31 0.53 10.26
N ARG A 35 3.03 -0.03 11.43
CA ARG A 35 3.14 -1.48 11.73
C ARG A 35 1.83 -1.98 12.32
N SER A 36 1.30 -3.10 11.79
CA SER A 36 0.08 -3.74 12.32
C SER A 36 -1.16 -2.82 12.38
N MET A 37 -1.19 -1.79 11.54
CA MET A 37 -2.16 -0.70 11.60
C MET A 37 -2.69 -0.41 10.20
N GLY A 38 -3.98 -0.14 10.06
CA GLY A 38 -4.58 0.28 8.81
C GLY A 38 -4.26 1.75 8.47
N THR A 39 -4.25 2.11 7.19
CA THR A 39 -4.04 3.52 6.79
C THR A 39 -5.06 4.47 7.45
N PRO A 40 -6.38 4.17 7.52
CA PRO A 40 -7.35 5.06 8.19
C PRO A 40 -7.07 5.27 9.68
N GLU A 41 -6.60 4.23 10.37
CA GLU A 41 -6.23 4.27 11.80
C GLU A 41 -5.03 5.20 12.00
N ALA A 42 -3.99 5.06 11.18
CA ALA A 42 -2.80 5.90 11.24
C ALA A 42 -3.11 7.39 10.96
N ILE A 43 -3.97 7.65 9.98
CA ILE A 43 -4.39 9.03 9.64
C ILE A 43 -5.18 9.65 10.80
N THR A 44 -6.08 8.89 11.42
CA THR A 44 -6.82 9.35 12.61
C THR A 44 -5.87 9.71 13.75
N ALA A 45 -4.86 8.89 14.01
CA ALA A 45 -3.87 9.15 15.05
C ALA A 45 -3.05 10.43 14.79
N ILE A 46 -2.67 10.69 13.53
CA ILE A 46 -1.98 11.93 13.12
C ILE A 46 -2.91 13.15 13.29
N GLN A 47 -4.19 13.01 12.90
CA GLN A 47 -5.17 14.09 13.05
C GLN A 47 -5.34 14.49 14.51
N GLN A 48 -5.46 13.53 15.42
CA GLN A 48 -5.59 13.78 16.85
C GLN A 48 -4.30 14.37 17.43
N GLY A 49 -3.14 13.82 17.06
CA GLY A 49 -1.84 14.26 17.58
C GLY A 49 -1.45 15.68 17.18
N TRP A 50 -1.92 16.17 16.03
CA TRP A 50 -1.62 17.51 15.53
C TRP A 50 -2.83 18.44 15.39
N ASN A 51 -4.00 18.01 15.87
CA ASN A 51 -5.27 18.73 15.76
C ASN A 51 -5.58 19.16 14.31
N LEU A 52 -5.50 18.22 13.37
CA LEU A 52 -5.70 18.44 11.94
C LEU A 52 -7.06 17.95 11.46
N SER A 53 -7.64 18.68 10.50
CA SER A 53 -8.83 18.22 9.78
C SER A 53 -8.49 17.15 8.73
N ARG A 54 -9.44 16.27 8.43
CA ARG A 54 -9.23 15.17 7.47
C ARG A 54 -8.94 15.69 6.06
N GLN A 55 -9.54 16.83 5.69
CA GLN A 55 -9.39 17.47 4.38
C GLN A 55 -7.96 17.99 4.13
N GLN A 56 -7.19 18.23 5.19
CA GLN A 56 -5.80 18.66 5.04
C GLN A 56 -4.87 17.54 4.59
N ILE A 57 -5.26 16.27 4.79
CA ILE A 57 -4.37 15.12 4.61
C ILE A 57 -4.68 14.38 3.32
N SER A 58 -3.67 14.16 2.48
CA SER A 58 -3.76 13.40 1.24
C SER A 58 -2.70 12.30 1.20
N TYR A 59 -3.04 11.16 0.59
CA TYR A 59 -2.17 9.99 0.43
C TYR A 59 -2.62 9.16 -0.78
N GLY A 60 -1.72 8.36 -1.35
CA GLY A 60 -1.96 7.70 -2.64
C GLY A 60 -2.78 6.41 -2.59
N GLY A 61 -2.89 5.74 -1.44
CA GLY A 61 -3.73 4.55 -1.33
C GLY A 61 -3.80 3.96 0.06
N LEU A 62 -4.65 2.95 0.20
CA LEU A 62 -4.70 2.11 1.39
C LEU A 62 -3.56 1.09 1.35
N LYS A 63 -3.04 0.75 2.52
CA LYS A 63 -1.99 -0.26 2.69
C LYS A 63 -2.40 -1.30 3.72
N ASP A 64 -1.94 -2.53 3.52
CA ASP A 64 -2.22 -3.68 4.39
C ASP A 64 -2.08 -3.35 5.88
N LYS A 65 -3.03 -3.82 6.68
CA LYS A 65 -2.98 -3.69 8.15
C LYS A 65 -1.92 -4.61 8.73
N HIS A 66 -1.88 -5.87 8.30
CA HIS A 66 -0.96 -6.90 8.82
C HIS A 66 0.39 -6.89 8.08
N ALA A 67 1.09 -5.76 8.15
CA ALA A 67 2.33 -5.48 7.44
C ALA A 67 3.12 -4.34 8.10
N VAL A 68 4.37 -4.17 7.72
CA VAL A 68 5.10 -2.89 7.86
C VAL A 68 4.96 -2.14 6.55
N THR A 69 4.40 -0.93 6.57
CA THR A 69 4.14 -0.21 5.32
C THR A 69 4.69 1.20 5.37
N ARG A 70 5.36 1.63 4.30
CA ARG A 70 5.89 2.97 4.09
C ARG A 70 5.10 3.61 2.95
N GLN A 71 4.40 4.70 3.23
CA GLN A 71 3.56 5.40 2.25
C GLN A 71 3.74 6.90 2.34
N TRP A 72 3.54 7.59 1.22
CA TRP A 72 3.66 9.04 1.16
C TRP A 72 2.37 9.71 1.61
N VAL A 73 2.53 10.74 2.43
CA VAL A 73 1.44 11.55 2.97
C VAL A 73 1.80 13.01 2.78
N THR A 74 0.82 13.81 2.36
CA THR A 74 0.95 15.27 2.36
C THR A 74 -0.09 15.89 3.27
N ILE A 75 0.30 16.98 3.93
CA ILE A 75 -0.58 17.73 4.82
C ILE A 75 -0.56 19.20 4.43
N HIS A 76 -1.70 19.74 4.02
CA HIS A 76 -1.85 21.15 3.73
C HIS A 76 -1.63 21.98 5.00
N ARG A 77 -0.65 22.89 4.95
CA ARG A 77 -0.11 23.67 6.08
C ARG A 77 0.34 22.77 7.24
N GLY A 78 0.89 21.60 6.90
CA GLY A 78 1.38 20.62 7.87
C GLY A 78 2.59 21.11 8.69
N PRO A 79 2.77 20.64 9.93
CA PRO A 79 3.93 20.97 10.76
C PRO A 79 5.26 20.52 10.14
N ARG A 80 6.28 21.37 10.12
CA ARG A 80 7.63 21.03 9.62
C ARG A 80 8.45 20.25 10.65
N ARG A 81 7.91 19.14 11.13
CA ARG A 81 8.53 18.26 12.14
C ARG A 81 8.02 16.83 12.00
N ASN A 82 8.72 15.90 12.62
CA ASN A 82 8.31 14.51 12.68
C ASN A 82 7.17 14.30 13.70
N PHE A 83 6.45 13.19 13.55
CA PHE A 83 5.50 12.68 14.52
C PHE A 83 5.74 11.19 14.73
N GLU A 84 5.67 10.74 15.98
CA GLU A 84 5.96 9.36 16.34
C GLU A 84 5.05 8.89 17.45
N GLN A 85 4.58 7.65 17.32
CA GLN A 85 3.84 6.89 18.32
C GLN A 85 4.27 5.43 18.25
N ALA A 86 3.79 4.60 19.19
CA ALA A 86 4.25 3.22 19.35
C ALA A 86 4.17 2.34 18.08
N SER A 87 3.24 2.60 17.17
CA SER A 87 3.02 1.76 15.97
C SER A 87 3.05 2.53 14.64
N LEU A 88 3.44 3.81 14.68
CA LEU A 88 3.58 4.63 13.48
C LEU A 88 4.64 5.72 13.67
N SER A 89 5.31 6.08 12.59
CA SER A 89 6.14 7.28 12.48
C SER A 89 5.82 8.03 11.19
N LEU A 90 5.85 9.35 11.26
CA LEU A 90 5.60 10.25 10.16
C LEU A 90 6.81 11.19 10.07
N ILE A 91 7.70 10.90 9.13
CA ILE A 91 8.98 11.60 8.97
C ILE A 91 8.82 12.70 7.94
N TYR A 92 9.11 13.94 8.32
CA TYR A 92 9.03 15.09 7.44
C TYR A 92 10.16 15.06 6.39
N GLN A 93 9.79 15.27 5.13
CA GLN A 93 10.70 15.17 3.98
C GLN A 93 10.93 16.52 3.30
N GLY A 94 10.00 17.47 3.44
CA GLY A 94 10.09 18.77 2.79
C GLY A 94 8.72 19.39 2.52
N GLN A 95 8.68 20.36 1.61
CA GLN A 95 7.45 20.96 1.14
C GLN A 95 7.16 20.56 -0.32
N ALA A 96 5.92 20.79 -0.76
CA ALA A 96 5.51 20.68 -2.15
C ALA A 96 4.37 21.64 -2.49
N ARG A 97 4.22 21.94 -3.79
CA ARG A 97 3.16 22.79 -4.33
C ARG A 97 1.80 22.10 -4.38
N ALA A 98 1.79 20.79 -4.53
CA ALA A 98 0.59 19.98 -4.68
C ALA A 98 0.51 18.90 -3.60
N ALA A 99 -0.69 18.36 -3.41
CA ALA A 99 -0.89 17.19 -2.56
C ALA A 99 -0.44 15.92 -3.30
N PHE A 100 0.02 14.93 -2.54
CA PHE A 100 0.32 13.59 -3.04
C PHE A 100 -0.98 12.81 -3.28
N THR A 101 -1.11 12.17 -4.43
CA THR A 101 -2.30 11.46 -4.90
C THR A 101 -1.97 10.05 -5.39
N PRO A 102 -2.96 9.20 -5.70
CA PRO A 102 -2.71 7.87 -6.24
C PRO A 102 -1.91 7.87 -7.56
N HIS A 103 -2.00 8.93 -8.37
CA HIS A 103 -1.30 9.06 -9.63
C HIS A 103 0.20 9.31 -9.46
N ASP A 104 0.63 9.72 -8.27
CA ASP A 104 2.03 10.00 -7.96
C ASP A 104 2.80 8.73 -7.55
N ILE A 105 2.12 7.60 -7.38
CA ILE A 105 2.75 6.31 -7.08
C ILE A 105 3.30 5.72 -8.38
N THR A 106 4.61 5.45 -8.40
CA THR A 106 5.26 4.78 -9.55
C THR A 106 5.23 3.27 -9.40
N ALA A 107 5.46 2.77 -8.19
CA ALA A 107 5.40 1.35 -7.87
C ALA A 107 5.22 1.11 -6.37
N ASN A 108 4.96 -0.15 -6.00
CA ASN A 108 5.11 -0.61 -4.62
C ASN A 108 6.24 -1.64 -4.59
N ARG A 109 7.24 -1.43 -3.73
CA ARG A 109 8.32 -2.37 -3.48
C ARG A 109 7.89 -3.30 -2.34
N PHE A 110 7.97 -4.60 -2.59
CA PHE A 110 7.64 -5.62 -1.60
C PHE A 110 8.93 -6.28 -1.09
N ALA A 111 9.01 -6.46 0.23
CA ALA A 111 9.94 -7.40 0.85
C ALA A 111 9.12 -8.44 1.61
N ILE A 112 9.23 -9.69 1.21
CA ILE A 112 8.37 -10.78 1.71
C ILE A 112 9.26 -11.91 2.25
N VAL A 113 8.94 -12.37 3.46
CA VAL A 113 9.58 -13.53 4.07
C VAL A 113 8.59 -14.68 4.13
N LEU A 114 8.95 -15.77 3.44
CA LEU A 114 8.23 -17.04 3.54
C LEU A 114 8.82 -17.85 4.69
N ARG A 115 7.97 -18.26 5.64
CA ARG A 115 8.38 -19.04 6.82
C ARG A 115 7.88 -20.47 6.74
N ASN A 116 8.53 -21.34 7.52
CA ASN A 116 8.17 -22.75 7.64
C ASN A 116 8.19 -23.48 6.29
N LEU A 117 9.18 -23.15 5.45
CA LEU A 117 9.42 -23.81 4.17
C LEU A 117 9.97 -25.21 4.41
N ASP A 118 9.49 -26.16 3.62
CA ASP A 118 10.12 -27.47 3.51
C ASP A 118 11.49 -27.30 2.82
N PRO A 119 12.61 -27.69 3.44
CA PRO A 119 13.93 -27.60 2.80
C PRO A 119 14.00 -28.28 1.44
N ALA A 120 13.19 -29.32 1.20
CA ALA A 120 13.15 -30.04 -0.06
C ALA A 120 12.65 -29.18 -1.24
N VAL A 121 11.81 -28.16 -1.00
CA VAL A 121 11.26 -27.30 -2.07
C VAL A 121 12.12 -26.09 -2.39
N VAL A 122 13.07 -25.73 -1.51
CA VAL A 122 13.88 -24.51 -1.63
C VAL A 122 14.65 -24.42 -2.96
N PRO A 123 15.33 -25.47 -3.45
CA PRO A 123 16.06 -25.40 -4.72
C PRO A 123 15.16 -25.02 -5.91
N ALA A 124 13.99 -25.67 -6.02
CA ALA A 124 13.02 -25.40 -7.08
C ALA A 124 12.44 -23.99 -7.00
N MET A 125 12.25 -23.45 -5.78
CA MET A 125 11.79 -22.07 -5.58
C MET A 125 12.83 -21.04 -6.04
N ILE A 126 14.12 -21.29 -5.80
CA ILE A 126 15.21 -20.39 -6.25
C ILE A 126 15.30 -20.39 -7.77
N GLU A 127 15.18 -21.56 -8.41
CA GLU A 127 15.12 -21.67 -9.86
C GLU A 127 13.93 -20.89 -10.42
N THR A 128 12.73 -21.10 -9.85
CA THR A 128 11.51 -20.39 -10.24
C THR A 128 11.66 -18.87 -10.08
N ALA A 129 12.23 -18.40 -8.97
CA ALA A 129 12.48 -16.98 -8.73
C ALA A 129 13.41 -16.38 -9.79
N SER A 130 14.39 -17.15 -10.27
CA SER A 130 15.31 -16.73 -11.33
C SER A 130 14.59 -16.60 -12.68
N LEU A 131 13.66 -17.53 -12.99
CA LEU A 131 12.80 -17.43 -14.18
C LEU A 131 11.90 -16.20 -14.11
N VAL A 132 11.25 -15.97 -12.96
CA VAL A 132 10.40 -14.79 -12.73
C VAL A 132 11.17 -13.49 -12.86
N ALA A 133 12.41 -13.43 -12.38
CA ALA A 133 13.24 -12.24 -12.50
C ALA A 133 13.58 -11.90 -13.97
N ARG A 134 13.69 -12.92 -14.83
CA ARG A 134 13.99 -12.75 -16.26
C ARG A 134 12.73 -12.46 -17.08
N ASP A 135 11.68 -13.24 -16.87
CA ASP A 135 10.51 -13.29 -17.75
C ASP A 135 9.29 -12.54 -17.19
N GLY A 136 9.33 -12.17 -15.90
CA GLY A 136 8.19 -11.61 -15.19
C GLY A 136 7.13 -12.65 -14.82
N VAL A 137 5.93 -12.17 -14.56
CA VAL A 137 4.74 -13.00 -14.29
C VAL A 137 3.54 -12.47 -15.06
N PRO A 138 2.55 -13.32 -15.40
CA PRO A 138 1.27 -12.85 -15.89
C PRO A 138 0.62 -11.85 -14.92
N ASN A 139 0.22 -10.68 -15.42
CA ASN A 139 -0.36 -9.60 -14.63
C ASN A 139 -1.89 -9.78 -14.47
N TYR A 140 -2.31 -10.83 -13.78
CA TYR A 140 -3.72 -11.10 -13.53
C TYR A 140 -4.30 -10.13 -12.50
N PHE A 141 -5.60 -9.84 -12.65
CA PHE A 141 -6.39 -9.30 -11.57
C PHE A 141 -6.81 -10.44 -10.63
N ASP A 142 -6.60 -10.27 -9.33
CA ASP A 142 -6.98 -11.26 -8.31
C ASP A 142 -8.48 -11.15 -7.94
N ASP A 143 -9.00 -12.15 -7.24
CA ASP A 143 -10.40 -12.26 -6.80
C ASP A 143 -10.86 -11.02 -6.03
N GLN A 144 -9.96 -10.39 -5.26
CA GLN A 144 -10.24 -9.15 -4.53
C GLN A 144 -10.63 -7.98 -5.44
N ARG A 145 -10.17 -7.99 -6.71
CA ARG A 145 -10.53 -6.96 -7.70
C ARG A 145 -11.95 -7.14 -8.22
N PHE A 146 -12.46 -8.37 -8.18
CA PHE A 146 -13.77 -8.73 -8.67
C PHE A 146 -14.77 -8.91 -7.53
N GLY A 147 -14.76 -8.06 -6.50
CA GLY A 147 -15.74 -8.12 -5.41
C GLY A 147 -17.21 -8.13 -5.85
N SER A 148 -17.51 -7.72 -7.10
CA SER A 148 -18.81 -7.84 -7.76
C SER A 148 -19.21 -9.27 -8.15
N LEU A 149 -18.27 -10.23 -8.19
CA LEU A 149 -18.54 -11.66 -8.40
C LEU A 149 -19.25 -12.32 -7.20
N GLY A 150 -19.45 -11.59 -6.08
CA GLY A 150 -20.06 -11.99 -4.81
C GLY A 150 -20.89 -13.29 -4.77
N ALA A 151 -22.19 -13.21 -4.47
CA ALA A 151 -23.04 -14.42 -4.39
C ALA A 151 -23.46 -14.92 -5.78
N SER A 152 -23.50 -14.04 -6.78
CA SER A 152 -23.98 -14.34 -8.12
C SER A 152 -23.00 -15.15 -8.97
N ARG A 153 -21.69 -15.11 -8.65
CA ARG A 153 -20.59 -15.64 -9.48
C ARG A 153 -20.66 -15.16 -10.94
N GLN A 154 -21.31 -14.02 -11.18
CA GLN A 154 -21.46 -13.43 -12.50
C GLN A 154 -20.86 -12.04 -12.51
N PHE A 155 -20.20 -11.70 -13.62
CA PHE A 155 -19.74 -10.34 -13.85
C PHE A 155 -20.95 -9.49 -14.24
N VAL A 156 -21.32 -8.54 -13.38
CA VAL A 156 -22.48 -7.64 -13.60
C VAL A 156 -22.38 -6.88 -14.94
N ALA A 157 -21.17 -6.56 -15.39
CA ALA A 157 -20.96 -5.87 -16.66
C ALA A 157 -21.07 -6.78 -17.90
N GLN A 158 -21.04 -8.12 -17.75
CA GLN A 158 -21.06 -9.03 -18.89
C GLN A 158 -22.38 -8.93 -19.69
N PRO A 159 -23.58 -9.00 -19.08
CA PRO A 159 -24.84 -8.79 -19.81
C PRO A 159 -24.92 -7.42 -20.46
N TRP A 160 -24.47 -6.36 -19.78
CA TRP A 160 -24.49 -5.00 -20.32
C TRP A 160 -23.60 -4.86 -21.56
N CYS A 161 -22.42 -5.49 -21.58
CA CYS A 161 -21.56 -5.55 -22.77
C CYS A 161 -22.19 -6.34 -23.94
N LEU A 162 -23.11 -7.26 -23.64
CA LEU A 162 -23.86 -8.04 -24.62
C LEU A 162 -25.18 -7.36 -25.05
N GLY A 163 -25.49 -6.18 -24.49
CA GLY A 163 -26.73 -5.44 -24.77
C GLY A 163 -27.96 -5.93 -23.97
N ASP A 164 -27.76 -6.81 -23.00
CA ASP A 164 -28.80 -7.31 -22.08
C ASP A 164 -28.80 -6.45 -20.81
N TYR A 165 -29.48 -5.30 -20.88
CA TYR A 165 -29.51 -4.31 -19.80
C TYR A 165 -30.51 -4.62 -18.68
N GLU A 166 -31.39 -5.60 -18.88
CA GLU A 166 -32.43 -5.98 -17.89
C GLU A 166 -31.92 -7.02 -16.88
N ARG A 167 -30.67 -7.47 -17.03
CA ARG A 167 -30.04 -8.54 -16.26
C ARG A 167 -28.96 -8.05 -15.31
#